data_AF-A0A838HJI9-F1
#
_entry.id   AF-A0A838HJI9-F1
#
_cell.length_a   1.000
_cell.length_b   1.000
_cell.length_c   1.000
_cell.angle_alpha   90.00
_cell.angle_beta   90.00
_cell.angle_gamma   90.00
#
_symmetry.space_group_name_H-M   'P 1'
#
loop_
_entity.id
_entity.type
_entity.pdbx_description
1 polymer ?
#
loop_
_entity_poly.entity_id
_entity_poly.type
_entity_poly.pdbx_seq_one_letter_code
_entity_poly.pdbx_strand_id
1 'polypeptide(L)'
;MNQLAQRADEPGLVVTHACPRCRYAGSGESYFARGTNVAKLLGVTVLTSGIGAPVYYLLRHSHQICPRCGMNWGEQGRRSSLVRAPAAQAREAELVPPGRSERSLKRGTFVLYTLAALLAGGGAVQGDVGQMAAGVGAGAGGYVMQRNLRQARERRRQMLLDSLVPPVLRLAAQHGGRLTVSDVAAGLGWTLPRATKVLQYLDDGVRVDSQVTDEGMIVFEFRELIGRGVSDVRGELLA
;
A
#
# COMPACT_ATOMS: atom_id res chain seq x y z
N MET A 1 -32.08 -5.40 0.78
CA MET A 1 -30.90 -5.64 1.63
C MET A 1 -30.12 -6.81 1.04
N ASN A 2 -28.84 -6.59 0.74
CA ASN A 2 -28.03 -7.32 -0.24
C ASN A 2 -27.59 -8.72 0.21
N GLN A 3 -28.05 -9.79 -0.46
CA GLN A 3 -27.45 -11.13 -0.37
C GLN A 3 -25.95 -11.13 -0.74
N LEU A 4 -25.50 -10.15 -1.52
CA LEU A 4 -24.09 -9.92 -1.84
C LEU A 4 -23.25 -9.48 -0.65
N ALA A 5 -23.84 -8.82 0.36
CA ALA A 5 -23.12 -8.40 1.55
C ALA A 5 -22.85 -9.59 2.48
N GLN A 6 -23.79 -10.54 2.57
CA GLN A 6 -23.63 -11.74 3.41
C GLN A 6 -22.60 -12.74 2.87
N ARG A 7 -22.31 -12.75 1.56
CA ARG A 7 -21.25 -13.58 0.98
C ARG A 7 -19.85 -12.96 1.03
N ALA A 8 -19.74 -11.69 1.41
CA ALA A 8 -18.44 -11.01 1.50
C ALA A 8 -17.60 -11.49 2.70
N ASP A 9 -18.21 -12.15 3.69
CA ASP A 9 -17.53 -12.68 4.88
C ASP A 9 -16.90 -14.07 4.66
N GLU A 10 -17.07 -14.70 3.49
CA GLU A 10 -16.35 -15.94 3.19
C GLU A 10 -14.83 -15.68 3.09
N PRO A 11 -13.99 -16.35 3.90
CA PRO A 11 -12.55 -16.14 3.88
C PRO A 11 -11.98 -16.50 2.51
N GLY A 12 -11.56 -15.47 1.76
CA GLY A 12 -11.00 -15.59 0.41
C GLY A 12 -11.80 -14.93 -0.70
N LEU A 13 -12.99 -14.38 -0.41
CA LEU A 13 -13.77 -13.64 -1.39
C LEU A 13 -13.35 -12.16 -1.40
N VAL A 14 -12.34 -11.82 -2.20
CA VAL A 14 -11.97 -10.40 -2.41
C VAL A 14 -12.89 -9.82 -3.47
N VAL A 15 -13.69 -8.81 -3.09
CA VAL A 15 -14.48 -8.02 -4.04
C VAL A 15 -13.51 -7.25 -4.93
N THR A 16 -13.28 -7.74 -6.14
CA THR A 16 -12.45 -7.08 -7.15
C THR A 16 -13.32 -6.47 -8.24
N HIS A 17 -13.00 -5.24 -8.66
CA HIS A 17 -13.73 -4.57 -9.73
C HIS A 17 -13.15 -4.99 -11.08
N ALA A 18 -14.01 -5.38 -12.03
CA ALA A 18 -13.59 -5.70 -13.39
C ALA A 18 -13.86 -4.51 -14.32
N CYS A 19 -12.84 -4.05 -15.04
CA CYS A 19 -12.99 -2.97 -16.01
C CYS A 19 -13.82 -3.44 -17.22
N PRO A 20 -14.90 -2.74 -17.62
CA PRO A 20 -15.75 -3.17 -18.73
C PRO A 20 -15.03 -3.13 -20.09
N ARG A 21 -14.01 -2.27 -20.26
CA ARG A 21 -13.29 -2.11 -21.54
C ARG A 21 -12.18 -3.13 -21.75
N CYS A 22 -11.40 -3.45 -20.71
CA CYS A 22 -10.19 -4.26 -20.84
C CYS A 22 -10.16 -5.49 -19.92
N ARG A 23 -11.25 -5.75 -19.19
CA ARG A 23 -11.42 -6.86 -18.24
C ARG A 23 -10.35 -6.95 -17.14
N TYR A 24 -9.62 -5.86 -16.88
CA TYR A 24 -8.70 -5.78 -15.74
C TYR A 24 -9.49 -5.98 -14.44
N ALA A 25 -9.15 -7.01 -13.67
CA ALA A 25 -9.71 -7.30 -12.35
C ALA A 25 -8.74 -6.81 -11.27
N GLY A 26 -9.17 -5.85 -10.46
CA GLY A 26 -8.33 -5.27 -9.41
C GLY A 26 -8.96 -4.05 -8.76
N SER A 27 -8.15 -3.30 -7.99
CA SER A 27 -8.54 -2.00 -7.46
C SER A 27 -8.24 -0.88 -8.46
N GLY A 28 -9.03 0.19 -8.41
CA GLY A 28 -8.85 1.34 -9.29
C GLY A 28 -7.67 2.15 -8.80
N GLU A 29 -6.91 2.74 -9.72
CA GLU A 29 -5.91 3.74 -9.33
C GLU A 29 -6.57 5.12 -9.24
N SER A 30 -6.05 6.02 -8.40
CA SER A 30 -6.58 7.38 -8.31
C SER A 30 -6.38 8.11 -9.64
N TYR A 31 -7.30 8.99 -10.01
CA TYR A 31 -7.24 9.74 -11.27
C TYR A 31 -5.88 10.42 -11.49
N PHE A 32 -5.30 11.00 -10.44
CA PHE A 32 -4.01 11.69 -10.47
C PHE A 32 -2.78 10.78 -10.35
N ALA A 33 -2.95 9.45 -10.26
CA ALA A 33 -1.82 8.52 -10.30
C ALA A 33 -1.16 8.47 -11.69
N ARG A 34 -1.91 8.77 -12.76
CA ARG A 34 -1.38 8.84 -14.14
C ARG A 34 -0.77 10.20 -14.45
N GLY A 35 0.44 10.17 -15.00
CA GLY A 35 1.17 11.36 -15.44
C GLY A 35 0.38 12.24 -16.43
N THR A 36 -0.44 11.64 -17.31
CA THR A 36 -1.28 12.39 -18.25
C THR A 36 -2.33 13.26 -17.55
N ASN A 37 -2.88 12.81 -16.42
CA ASN A 37 -3.88 13.56 -15.66
C ASN A 37 -3.25 14.64 -14.77
N VAL A 38 -2.03 14.39 -14.29
CA VAL A 38 -1.20 15.42 -13.65
C VAL A 38 -0.83 16.50 -14.67
N ALA A 39 -0.48 16.13 -15.91
CA ALA A 39 -0.21 17.09 -16.97
C ALA A 39 -1.44 17.96 -17.29
N LYS A 40 -2.66 17.39 -17.29
CA LYS A 40 -3.89 18.18 -17.40
C LYS A 40 -4.07 19.16 -16.24
N LEU A 41 -3.82 18.73 -15.01
CA LEU A 41 -3.88 19.60 -13.84
C LEU A 41 -2.92 20.80 -14.02
N LEU A 42 -1.67 20.54 -14.40
CA LEU A 42 -0.67 21.59 -14.67
C LEU A 42 -1.08 22.50 -15.83
N GLY A 43 -1.62 21.94 -16.91
CA GLY A 43 -2.13 22.72 -18.05
C GLY A 43 -3.27 23.66 -17.63
N VAL A 44 -4.20 23.17 -16.79
CA VAL A 44 -5.25 24.01 -16.21
C VAL A 44 -4.63 25.08 -15.30
N THR A 45 -3.62 24.75 -14.48
CA THR A 45 -2.91 25.73 -13.65
C THR A 45 -2.39 26.90 -14.49
N VAL A 46 -1.68 26.61 -15.58
CA VAL A 46 -1.10 27.64 -16.45
C VAL A 46 -2.19 28.46 -17.13
N LEU A 47 -3.23 27.82 -17.67
CA LEU A 47 -4.30 28.48 -18.41
C LEU A 47 -5.17 29.40 -17.54
N THR A 48 -5.28 29.09 -16.25
CA THR A 48 -6.19 29.77 -15.31
C THR A 48 -5.47 30.61 -14.27
N SER A 49 -4.20 30.95 -14.52
CA SER A 49 -3.36 31.72 -13.60
C SER A 49 -3.37 31.16 -12.17
N GLY A 50 -3.38 29.83 -12.05
CA GLY A 50 -3.33 29.10 -10.78
C GLY A 50 -4.68 28.71 -10.16
N ILE A 51 -5.77 29.46 -10.40
CA ILE A 51 -7.05 29.26 -9.68
C ILE A 51 -7.80 28.01 -10.14
N GLY A 52 -7.69 27.64 -11.41
CA GLY A 52 -8.37 26.48 -11.96
C GLY A 52 -7.81 25.14 -11.48
N ALA A 53 -6.56 25.10 -10.99
CA ALA A 53 -5.95 23.86 -10.54
C ALA A 53 -6.60 23.31 -9.25
N PRO A 54 -6.80 24.10 -8.18
CA PRO A 54 -7.59 23.68 -7.02
C PRO A 54 -9.00 23.22 -7.38
N VAL A 55 -9.70 23.98 -8.24
CA VAL A 55 -11.08 23.64 -8.67
C VAL A 55 -11.09 22.31 -9.43
N TYR A 56 -10.17 22.13 -10.39
CA TYR A 56 -10.05 20.90 -11.16
C TYR A 56 -9.64 19.72 -10.28
N TYR A 57 -8.76 19.92 -9.31
CA TYR A 57 -8.39 18.90 -8.32
C TYR A 57 -9.61 18.47 -7.50
N LEU A 58 -10.34 19.41 -6.90
CA LEU A 58 -11.52 19.10 -6.08
C LEU A 58 -12.60 18.35 -6.88
N LEU A 59 -12.86 18.76 -8.12
CA LEU A 59 -13.82 18.09 -8.99
C LEU A 59 -13.40 16.67 -9.42
N ARG A 60 -12.11 16.35 -9.38
CA ARG A 60 -11.59 15.09 -9.94
C ARG A 60 -10.86 14.17 -8.97
N HIS A 61 -10.55 14.61 -7.74
CA HIS A 61 -9.71 13.86 -6.80
C HIS A 61 -10.29 12.51 -6.35
N SER A 62 -11.62 12.39 -6.33
CA SER A 62 -12.33 11.17 -5.93
C SER A 62 -12.53 10.17 -7.07
N HIS A 63 -12.21 10.53 -8.32
CA HIS A 63 -12.36 9.62 -9.45
C HIS A 63 -11.29 8.52 -9.42
N GLN A 64 -11.71 7.31 -9.72
CA GLN A 64 -10.84 6.17 -9.96
C GLN A 64 -10.76 5.88 -11.45
N ILE A 65 -9.62 5.39 -11.92
CA ILE A 65 -9.41 5.01 -13.32
C ILE A 65 -8.84 3.60 -13.39
N CYS A 66 -9.10 2.93 -14.51
CA CYS A 66 -8.50 1.63 -14.78
C CYS A 66 -6.99 1.77 -15.03
N PRO A 67 -6.12 1.04 -14.32
CA PRO A 67 -4.68 1.13 -14.50
C PRO A 67 -4.21 0.64 -15.87
N ARG A 68 -4.95 -0.26 -16.52
CA ARG A 68 -4.62 -0.77 -17.86
C ARG A 68 -5.03 0.20 -18.97
N CYS A 69 -6.32 0.53 -19.06
CA CYS A 69 -6.85 1.29 -20.20
C CYS A 69 -7.15 2.78 -19.93
N GLY A 70 -7.06 3.25 -18.69
CA GLY A 70 -7.33 4.65 -18.33
C GLY A 70 -8.80 5.07 -18.35
N MET A 71 -9.72 4.12 -18.57
CA MET A 71 -11.16 4.39 -18.51
C MET A 71 -11.55 4.83 -17.10
N ASN A 72 -12.38 5.87 -17.01
CA ASN A 72 -12.89 6.38 -15.75
C ASN A 72 -13.84 5.36 -15.11
N TRP A 73 -13.46 4.84 -13.94
CA TRP A 73 -14.30 4.03 -13.08
C TRP A 73 -15.19 5.00 -12.29
N GLY A 74 -16.25 5.49 -12.95
CA GLY A 74 -17.34 6.18 -12.24
C GLY A 74 -18.11 5.21 -11.34
N GLU A 75 -19.35 5.56 -10.97
CA GLU A 75 -20.24 4.66 -10.21
C GLU A 75 -20.45 3.30 -10.90
N GLN A 76 -20.37 3.27 -12.24
CA GLN A 76 -20.55 2.07 -13.05
C GLN A 76 -19.44 1.03 -12.83
N GLY A 77 -18.22 1.45 -12.49
CA GLY A 77 -17.12 0.53 -12.12
C GLY A 77 -17.34 -0.12 -10.74
N ARG A 78 -18.20 0.46 -9.89
CA ARG A 78 -18.54 -0.06 -8.56
C ARG A 78 -19.49 -1.25 -8.61
N ARG A 79 -20.10 -1.57 -9.76
CA ARG A 79 -20.90 -2.80 -9.93
C ARG A 79 -19.93 -4.00 -9.94
N SER A 80 -19.69 -4.49 -8.73
CA SER A 80 -18.77 -5.59 -8.41
C SER A 80 -19.19 -6.88 -9.10
N SER A 81 -18.33 -7.40 -9.97
CA SER A 81 -18.32 -8.83 -10.26
C SER A 81 -17.47 -9.50 -9.17
N LEU A 82 -18.08 -10.35 -8.36
CA LEU A 82 -17.35 -11.20 -7.41
C LEU A 82 -16.50 -12.19 -8.22
N VAL A 83 -15.25 -11.84 -8.51
CA VAL A 83 -14.30 -12.76 -9.14
C VAL A 83 -13.51 -13.41 -8.01
N ARG A 84 -13.62 -14.73 -7.88
CA ARG A 84 -12.79 -15.54 -6.99
C ARG A 84 -11.36 -15.51 -7.53
N ALA A 85 -10.56 -14.57 -7.04
CA ALA A 85 -9.14 -14.53 -7.39
C ALA A 85 -8.46 -15.78 -6.81
N PRO A 86 -7.56 -16.45 -7.56
CA PRO A 86 -6.70 -17.47 -6.96
C PRO A 86 -5.88 -16.80 -5.85
N ALA A 87 -6.03 -17.27 -4.62
CA ALA A 87 -5.54 -16.63 -3.40
C ALA A 87 -4.04 -16.27 -3.43
N ALA A 88 -3.26 -16.97 -4.26
CA ALA A 88 -1.83 -16.73 -4.47
C ALA A 88 -1.54 -15.42 -5.25
N GLN A 89 -2.22 -15.18 -6.39
CA GLN A 89 -1.88 -14.08 -7.30
C GLN A 89 -2.36 -12.71 -6.82
N ALA A 90 -3.51 -12.66 -6.14
CA ALA A 90 -4.05 -11.40 -5.60
C ALA A 90 -3.15 -10.83 -4.49
N ARG A 91 -2.51 -11.71 -3.70
CA ARG A 91 -1.67 -11.33 -2.57
C ARG A 91 -0.26 -10.93 -3.00
N GLU A 92 0.26 -11.52 -4.07
CA GLU A 92 1.62 -11.23 -4.56
C GLU A 92 1.72 -9.87 -5.26
N ALA A 93 0.70 -9.47 -6.03
CA ALA A 93 0.64 -8.15 -6.65
C ALA A 93 0.48 -7.00 -5.65
N GLU A 94 0.00 -7.28 -4.43
CA GLU A 94 -0.20 -6.27 -3.38
C GLU A 94 1.03 -6.10 -2.46
N LEU A 95 1.87 -7.14 -2.35
CA LEU A 95 3.07 -7.16 -1.51
C LEU A 95 4.33 -6.65 -2.19
N VAL A 96 4.37 -6.59 -3.52
CA VAL A 96 5.42 -5.87 -4.23
C VAL A 96 4.98 -4.41 -4.31
N PRO A 97 5.46 -3.52 -3.40
CA PRO A 97 5.26 -2.09 -3.64
C PRO A 97 5.78 -1.82 -5.05
N PRO A 98 5.06 -1.06 -5.90
CA PRO A 98 5.57 -0.75 -7.23
C PRO A 98 6.98 -0.21 -7.03
N GLY A 99 7.97 -0.96 -7.52
CA GLY A 99 9.40 -0.73 -7.35
C GLY A 99 9.88 0.51 -8.09
N ARG A 100 9.10 1.59 -8.06
CA ARG A 100 9.50 2.91 -8.48
C ARG A 100 10.47 3.38 -7.41
N SER A 101 11.75 3.14 -7.70
CA SER A 101 12.87 3.35 -6.78
C SER A 101 12.66 4.62 -5.97
N GLU A 102 12.84 4.53 -4.64
CA GLU A 102 12.74 5.70 -3.76
C GLU A 102 13.63 6.86 -4.24
N ARG A 103 14.69 6.54 -5.00
CA ARG A 103 15.56 7.50 -5.70
C ARG A 103 14.80 8.33 -6.76
N SER A 104 13.89 7.72 -7.53
CA SER A 104 13.05 8.43 -8.50
C SER A 104 12.05 9.37 -7.83
N LEU A 105 11.46 8.95 -6.69
CA LEU A 105 10.53 9.79 -5.94
C LEU A 105 11.23 11.00 -5.32
N LYS A 106 12.41 10.80 -4.72
CA LYS A 106 13.24 11.88 -4.15
C LYS A 106 13.63 12.92 -5.22
N ARG A 107 14.06 12.47 -6.40
CA ARG A 107 14.38 13.35 -7.54
C ARG A 107 13.15 14.14 -8.00
N GLY A 108 11.99 13.50 -8.12
CA GLY A 108 10.75 14.16 -8.54
C GLY A 108 10.31 15.25 -7.56
N THR A 109 10.34 15.00 -6.25
CA THR A 109 10.01 16.02 -5.26
C THR A 109 11.01 17.15 -5.21
N PHE A 110 12.31 16.86 -5.36
CA PHE A 110 13.33 17.91 -5.41
C PHE A 110 13.11 18.88 -6.59
N VAL A 111 12.80 18.35 -7.77
CA VAL A 111 12.47 19.16 -8.96
C VAL A 111 11.23 20.02 -8.74
N LEU A 112 10.19 19.49 -8.10
CA LEU A 112 8.98 20.26 -7.79
C LEU A 112 9.23 21.39 -6.78
N TYR A 113 9.97 21.13 -5.69
CA TYR A 113 10.28 22.16 -4.70
C TYR A 113 11.20 23.23 -5.27
N THR A 114 12.19 22.86 -6.09
CA THR A 114 13.07 23.81 -6.76
C THR A 114 12.31 24.69 -7.76
N LEU A 115 11.39 24.11 -8.55
CA LEU A 115 10.53 24.88 -9.45
C LEU A 115 9.61 25.84 -8.66
N ALA A 116 9.00 25.39 -7.56
CA ALA A 116 8.16 26.22 -6.72
C ALA A 116 8.96 27.39 -6.09
N ALA A 117 10.19 27.12 -5.63
CA ALA A 117 11.08 28.14 -5.08
C ALA A 117 11.51 29.16 -6.15
N LEU A 118 11.79 28.72 -7.38
CA LEU A 118 12.11 29.61 -8.50
C LEU A 118 10.93 30.52 -8.87
N LEU A 119 9.71 29.98 -8.93
CA LEU A 119 8.50 30.77 -9.20
C LEU A 119 8.20 31.78 -8.09
N ALA A 120 8.36 31.37 -6.82
CA ALA A 120 8.17 32.27 -5.69
C ALA A 120 9.23 33.39 -5.64
N GLY A 121 10.49 33.06 -5.92
CA GLY A 121 11.59 34.03 -5.97
C GLY A 121 11.46 35.03 -7.12
N GLY A 122 11.05 34.57 -8.31
CA GLY A 122 10.83 35.44 -9.47
C GLY A 122 9.73 36.48 -9.24
N GLY A 123 8.60 36.06 -8.66
CA GLY A 123 7.51 36.97 -8.29
C GLY A 123 7.92 38.03 -7.27
N ALA A 124 8.84 37.70 -6.36
CA ALA A 124 9.35 38.64 -5.36
C ALA A 124 10.17 39.78 -5.93
N VAL A 125 10.94 39.53 -6.98
CA VAL A 125 11.74 40.57 -7.63
C VAL A 125 10.86 41.53 -8.45
N GLN A 126 9.73 41.06 -8.98
CA GLN A 126 8.84 41.85 -9.85
C GLN A 126 7.71 42.57 -9.09
N GLY A 127 7.52 42.30 -7.79
CA GLY A 127 6.38 42.81 -7.03
C GLY A 127 5.03 42.22 -7.47
N ASP A 128 5.05 41.12 -8.24
CA ASP A 128 3.84 40.45 -8.72
C ASP A 128 3.31 39.51 -7.62
N VAL A 129 2.35 40.03 -6.87
CA VAL A 129 1.66 39.32 -5.78
C VAL A 129 1.00 38.03 -6.29
N GLY A 130 0.59 37.99 -7.56
CA GLY A 130 -0.02 36.80 -8.18
C GLY A 130 0.97 35.65 -8.32
N GLN A 131 2.19 35.92 -8.79
CA GLN A 131 3.25 34.91 -8.92
C GLN A 131 3.74 34.40 -7.55
N MET A 132 3.86 35.28 -6.56
CA MET A 132 4.19 34.87 -5.19
C MET A 132 3.14 33.91 -4.60
N ALA A 133 1.86 34.26 -4.71
CA ALA A 133 0.77 33.45 -4.16
C ALA A 133 0.69 32.07 -4.83
N ALA A 134 0.91 31.99 -6.14
CA ALA A 134 0.96 30.73 -6.87
C ALA A 134 2.10 29.82 -6.41
N GLY A 135 3.30 30.37 -6.17
CA GLY A 135 4.46 29.62 -5.66
C GLY A 135 4.21 29.02 -4.27
N VAL A 136 3.66 29.81 -3.34
CA VAL A 136 3.32 29.36 -1.98
C VAL A 136 2.22 28.29 -2.00
N GLY A 137 1.16 28.51 -2.79
CA GLY A 137 0.06 27.56 -2.93
C GLY A 137 0.51 26.21 -3.48
N ALA A 138 1.38 26.19 -4.48
CA ALA A 138 1.95 24.97 -5.05
C ALA A 138 2.83 24.22 -4.04
N GLY A 139 3.66 24.94 -3.27
CA GLY A 139 4.52 24.35 -2.23
C GLY A 139 3.72 23.69 -1.10
N ALA A 140 2.73 24.41 -0.56
CA ALA A 140 1.88 23.89 0.52
C ALA A 140 1.01 22.71 0.05
N GLY A 141 0.40 22.80 -1.13
CA GLY A 141 -0.41 21.74 -1.71
C GLY A 141 0.41 20.46 -1.99
N GLY A 142 1.62 20.62 -2.54
CA GLY A 142 2.56 19.51 -2.76
C GLY A 142 2.96 18.80 -1.46
N TYR A 143 3.22 19.57 -0.40
CA TYR A 143 3.58 19.02 0.91
C TYR A 143 2.45 18.18 1.54
N VAL A 144 1.22 18.73 1.57
CA VAL A 144 0.05 18.02 2.12
C VAL A 144 -0.24 16.74 1.33
N MET A 145 -0.19 16.81 0.00
CA MET A 145 -0.37 15.63 -0.86
C MET A 145 0.71 14.56 -0.59
N GLN A 146 1.98 14.96 -0.48
CA GLN A 146 3.07 14.03 -0.18
C GLN A 146 2.89 13.35 1.17
N ARG A 147 2.46 14.09 2.20
CA ARG A 147 2.18 13.54 3.54
C ARG A 147 1.03 12.52 3.47
N ASN A 148 -0.05 12.85 2.79
CA ASN A 148 -1.19 11.95 2.62
C ASN A 148 -0.81 10.67 1.87
N LEU A 149 0.01 10.77 0.81
CA LEU A 149 0.51 9.60 0.09
C LEU A 149 1.37 8.69 0.97
N ARG A 150 2.23 9.26 1.82
CA ARG A 150 3.03 8.48 2.78
C ARG A 150 2.13 7.79 3.81
N GLN A 151 1.18 8.51 4.39
CA GLN A 151 0.22 7.93 5.34
C GLN A 151 -0.63 6.82 4.71
N ALA A 152 -1.09 6.99 3.47
CA ALA A 152 -1.86 5.98 2.77
C ALA A 152 -1.04 4.70 2.52
N ARG A 153 0.25 4.84 2.20
CA ARG A 153 1.16 3.70 2.06
C ARG A 153 1.37 2.98 3.39
N GLU A 154 1.57 3.74 4.46
CA GLU A 154 1.77 3.17 5.79
C GLU A 154 0.52 2.39 6.26
N ARG A 155 -0.67 2.96 6.08
CA ARG A 155 -1.93 2.27 6.39
C ARG A 155 -2.09 0.97 5.60
N ARG A 156 -1.77 0.98 4.30
CA ARG A 156 -1.81 -0.25 3.48
C ARG A 156 -0.79 -1.27 3.97
N ARG A 157 0.41 -0.83 4.32
CA ARG A 157 1.45 -1.71 4.86
C ARG A 157 0.98 -2.36 6.17
N GLN A 158 0.39 -1.58 7.07
CA GLN A 158 -0.17 -2.10 8.33
C GLN A 158 -1.25 -3.14 8.08
N MET A 159 -2.25 -2.84 7.23
CA MET A 159 -3.31 -3.79 6.89
C MET A 159 -2.78 -5.09 6.28
N LEU A 160 -1.76 -5.00 5.41
CA LEU A 160 -1.13 -6.17 4.82
C LEU A 160 -0.44 -7.01 5.91
N LEU A 161 0.33 -6.36 6.79
CA LEU A 161 1.04 -7.06 7.87
C LEU A 161 0.06 -7.72 8.84
N ASP A 162 -1.02 -7.04 9.23
CA ASP A 162 -2.07 -7.59 10.09
C ASP A 162 -2.67 -8.89 9.53
N SER A 163 -2.74 -9.01 8.19
CA SER A 163 -3.22 -10.23 7.54
C SER A 163 -2.18 -11.37 7.45
N LEU A 164 -0.89 -11.04 7.53
CA LEU A 164 0.23 -11.96 7.35
C LEU A 164 0.74 -12.55 8.66
N VAL A 165 0.62 -11.81 9.76
CA VAL A 165 1.13 -12.24 11.07
C VAL A 165 0.40 -13.47 11.62
N PRO A 166 -0.95 -13.58 11.61
CA PRO A 166 -1.63 -14.71 12.24
C PRO A 166 -1.26 -16.09 11.67
N PRO A 167 -1.12 -16.29 10.33
CA PRO A 167 -0.60 -17.54 9.78
C PRO A 167 0.79 -17.92 10.27
N VAL A 168 1.70 -16.95 10.39
CA VAL A 168 3.07 -17.18 10.89
C VAL A 168 3.05 -17.59 12.35
N LEU A 169 2.26 -16.92 13.19
CA LEU A 169 2.13 -17.28 14.61
C LEU A 169 1.54 -18.68 14.80
N ARG A 170 0.58 -19.09 13.97
CA ARG A 170 0.03 -20.46 13.98
C ARG A 170 1.09 -21.48 13.60
N LEU A 171 1.87 -21.20 12.55
CA LEU A 171 2.96 -22.08 12.14
C LEU A 171 4.05 -22.17 13.21
N ALA A 172 4.34 -21.05 13.88
CA ALA A 172 5.30 -20.99 14.98
C ALA A 172 4.84 -21.84 16.16
N ALA A 173 3.55 -21.76 16.53
CA ALA A 173 2.98 -22.57 17.59
C ALA A 173 3.07 -24.08 17.27
N GLN A 174 2.88 -24.46 16.00
CA GLN A 174 3.04 -25.85 15.54
C GLN A 174 4.49 -26.35 15.63
N HIS A 175 5.48 -25.45 15.48
CA HIS A 175 6.91 -25.75 15.58
C HIS A 175 7.50 -25.44 16.97
N GLY A 176 6.66 -25.39 18.01
CA GLY A 176 7.12 -25.17 19.38
C GLY A 176 7.74 -23.79 19.63
N GLY A 177 7.37 -22.80 18.83
CA GLY A 177 7.84 -21.42 18.96
C GLY A 177 9.18 -21.13 18.27
N ARG A 178 9.72 -22.04 17.45
CA ARG A 178 10.95 -21.80 16.67
C ARG A 178 10.65 -21.96 15.18
N LEU A 179 11.08 -21.00 14.37
CA LEU A 179 10.90 -21.07 12.91
C LEU A 179 12.14 -20.58 12.18
N THR A 180 12.49 -21.26 11.09
CA THR A 180 13.39 -20.72 10.07
C THR A 180 12.62 -20.02 8.96
N VAL A 181 13.33 -19.23 8.15
CA VAL A 181 12.75 -18.63 6.93
C VAL A 181 12.24 -19.72 5.98
N SER A 182 12.95 -20.85 5.89
CA SER A 182 12.60 -21.99 5.04
C SER A 182 11.30 -22.66 5.51
N ASP A 183 11.11 -22.81 6.81
CA ASP A 183 9.88 -23.41 7.38
C ASP A 183 8.67 -22.55 7.04
N VAL A 184 8.78 -21.23 7.14
CA VAL A 184 7.70 -20.30 6.78
C VAL A 184 7.42 -20.33 5.28
N ALA A 185 8.47 -20.35 4.45
CA ALA A 185 8.33 -20.43 3.00
C ALA A 185 7.62 -21.72 2.57
N ALA A 186 8.04 -22.86 3.11
CA ALA A 186 7.45 -24.17 2.82
C ALA A 186 6.03 -24.31 3.41
N GLY A 187 5.85 -23.94 4.68
CA GLY A 187 4.59 -24.12 5.40
C GLY A 187 3.46 -23.22 4.92
N LEU A 188 3.77 -22.02 4.42
CA LEU A 188 2.76 -21.07 3.92
C LEU A 188 2.74 -20.94 2.40
N GLY A 189 3.60 -21.66 1.68
CA GLY A 189 3.77 -21.53 0.23
C GLY A 189 4.22 -20.12 -0.18
N TRP A 190 5.07 -19.48 0.64
CA TRP A 190 5.57 -18.13 0.40
C TRP A 190 6.93 -18.15 -0.28
N THR A 191 7.25 -17.08 -1.01
CA THR A 191 8.60 -16.87 -1.52
C THR A 191 9.57 -16.58 -0.36
N LEU A 192 10.81 -17.05 -0.47
CA LEU A 192 11.85 -16.80 0.55
C LEU A 192 11.98 -15.30 0.92
N PRO A 193 12.07 -14.35 -0.03
CA PRO A 193 12.18 -12.92 0.32
C PRO A 193 10.97 -12.37 1.08
N ARG A 194 9.77 -12.92 0.84
CA ARG A 194 8.56 -12.55 1.57
C ARG A 194 8.60 -13.07 3.00
N ALA A 195 8.95 -14.34 3.18
CA ALA A 195 9.10 -14.94 4.51
C ALA A 195 10.14 -14.16 5.34
N THR A 196 11.31 -13.87 4.76
CA THR A 196 12.36 -13.07 5.42
C THR A 196 11.85 -11.72 5.88
N LYS A 197 11.18 -10.95 5.00
CA LYS A 197 10.68 -9.62 5.35
C LYS A 197 9.63 -9.64 6.45
N VAL A 198 8.76 -10.64 6.46
CA VAL A 198 7.73 -10.78 7.50
C VAL A 198 8.37 -11.14 8.83
N LEU A 199 9.31 -12.09 8.85
CA LEU A 199 10.02 -12.48 10.08
C LEU A 199 10.88 -11.34 10.64
N GLN A 200 11.64 -10.64 9.79
CA GLN A 200 12.41 -9.45 10.18
C GLN A 200 11.53 -8.30 10.69
N TYR A 201 10.27 -8.22 10.23
CA TYR A 201 9.33 -7.23 10.73
C TYR A 201 8.79 -7.60 12.12
N LEU A 202 8.68 -8.90 12.40
CA LEU A 202 8.24 -9.42 13.69
C LEU A 202 9.35 -9.40 14.75
N ASP A 203 10.60 -9.43 14.32
CA ASP A 203 11.79 -9.33 15.16
C ASP A 203 11.89 -7.93 15.80
N ASP A 204 11.36 -7.83 17.02
CA ASP A 204 11.42 -6.65 17.87
C ASP A 204 12.47 -6.79 18.99
N GLY A 205 13.16 -7.94 19.05
CA GLY A 205 14.13 -8.30 20.09
C GLY A 205 13.51 -8.58 21.47
N VAL A 206 12.18 -8.52 21.60
CA VAL A 206 11.47 -8.71 22.88
C VAL A 206 10.56 -9.93 22.82
N ARG A 207 9.69 -10.00 21.81
CA ARG A 207 8.71 -11.09 21.59
C ARG A 207 9.24 -12.13 20.64
N VAL A 208 9.88 -11.64 19.57
CA VAL A 208 10.57 -12.47 18.58
C VAL A 208 12.00 -12.03 18.54
N ASP A 209 12.90 -12.99 18.59
CA ASP A 209 14.35 -12.78 18.58
C ASP A 209 14.97 -13.64 17.48
N SER A 210 15.89 -13.07 16.70
CA SER A 210 16.60 -13.81 15.66
C SER A 210 17.99 -14.21 16.14
N GLN A 211 18.26 -15.52 16.10
CA GLN A 211 19.57 -16.06 16.43
C GLN A 211 20.15 -16.75 15.20
N VAL A 212 21.43 -16.52 14.96
CA VAL A 212 22.19 -17.23 13.92
C VAL A 212 22.81 -18.45 14.60
N THR A 213 22.47 -19.64 14.13
CA THR A 213 23.08 -20.88 14.63
C THR A 213 24.53 -21.01 14.16
N ASP A 214 25.30 -21.89 14.79
CA ASP A 214 26.69 -22.20 14.37
C ASP A 214 26.78 -22.72 12.92
N GLU A 215 25.66 -23.25 12.40
CA GLU A 215 25.50 -23.73 11.03
C GLU A 215 25.17 -22.59 10.04
N GLY A 216 25.08 -21.35 10.51
CA GLY A 216 24.78 -20.17 9.70
C GLY A 216 23.29 -20.02 9.34
N MET A 217 22.39 -20.71 10.03
CA MET A 217 20.94 -20.59 9.81
C MET A 217 20.35 -19.54 10.75
N ILE A 218 19.48 -18.68 10.21
CA ILE A 218 18.73 -17.71 11.01
C ILE A 218 17.47 -18.40 11.54
N VAL A 219 17.41 -18.60 12.86
CA VAL A 219 16.27 -19.14 13.59
C VAL A 219 15.58 -18.00 14.33
N PHE A 220 14.27 -17.90 14.17
CA PHE A 220 13.43 -16.94 14.88
C PHE A 220 12.75 -17.64 16.06
N GLU A 221 13.00 -17.14 17.27
CA GLU A 221 12.43 -17.65 18.52
C GLU A 221 11.27 -16.77 18.98
N PHE A 222 10.07 -17.33 19.04
CA PHE A 222 8.85 -16.69 19.53
C PHE A 222 8.73 -16.97 21.03
N ARG A 223 9.30 -16.11 21.86
CA ARG A 223 9.44 -16.29 23.32
C ARG A 223 8.09 -16.54 24.02
N GLU A 224 7.04 -15.85 23.55
CA GLU A 224 5.68 -16.02 24.08
C GLU A 224 5.08 -17.40 23.83
N LEU A 225 5.55 -18.11 22.80
CA LEU A 225 5.08 -19.45 22.45
C LEU A 225 5.91 -20.54 23.14
N ILE A 226 7.21 -20.31 23.31
CA ILE A 226 8.12 -21.22 24.02
C ILE A 226 7.77 -21.27 25.51
N GLY A 227 7.55 -20.09 26.13
CA GLY A 227 7.28 -19.98 27.57
C GLY A 227 5.91 -20.49 28.01
N ARG A 228 4.94 -20.65 27.10
CA ARG A 228 3.59 -21.12 27.45
C ARG A 228 3.46 -22.62 27.64
N GLY A 229 4.43 -23.42 27.20
CA GLY A 229 4.37 -24.87 27.31
C GLY A 229 3.19 -25.47 26.53
N VAL A 230 3.47 -26.44 25.67
CA VAL A 230 2.45 -27.32 25.10
C VAL A 230 1.95 -28.28 26.19
N SER A 231 1.42 -27.75 27.29
CA SER A 231 1.06 -28.53 28.48
C SER A 231 -0.44 -28.48 28.82
N ASP A 232 -1.24 -27.55 28.27
CA ASP A 232 -2.56 -27.28 28.87
C ASP A 232 -3.78 -27.39 27.94
N VAL A 233 -3.65 -27.30 26.61
CA VAL A 233 -4.84 -27.25 25.73
C VAL A 233 -5.40 -28.63 25.34
N ARG A 234 -4.68 -29.72 25.64
CA ARG A 234 -5.14 -31.10 25.33
C ARG A 234 -5.65 -31.88 26.54
N GLY A 235 -5.56 -31.32 27.75
CA GLY A 235 -6.04 -31.94 28.99
C GLY A 235 -7.51 -31.70 29.30
N GLU A 236 -8.11 -30.59 28.84
CA GLU A 236 -9.49 -30.21 29.17
C GLU A 236 -10.56 -30.76 28.19
N LEU A 237 -10.17 -31.45 27.12
CA LEU A 237 -11.12 -32.06 26.17
C LEU A 237 -11.33 -33.57 26.40
N LEU A 238 -10.74 -34.14 27.45
CA LEU A 238 -10.90 -35.54 27.85
C LEU A 238 -11.20 -35.72 29.35
N ALA A 239 -11.64 -34.67 30.05
CA ALA A 239 -12.12 -34.73 31.43
C ALA A 239 -13.64 -34.47 31.49
#